data_AF-A0A3N1IGN6-F1
#
_entry.id   AF-A0A3N1IGN6-F1
#
_cell.length_a   1.000
_cell.length_b   1.000
_cell.length_c   1.000
_cell.angle_alpha   90.00
_cell.angle_beta   90.00
_cell.angle_gamma   90.00
#
_symmetry.space_group_name_H-M   'P 1'
#
loop_
_entity.id
_entity.type
_entity.pdbx_description
1 polymer ?
#
loop_
_entity_poly.entity_id
_entity_poly.type
_entity_poly.pdbx_seq_one_letter_code
_entity_poly.pdbx_strand_id
1 'polypeptide(L)' 'MTNPRVNFTPPADLEGDLAVLRGDCARMAPHWVVPEHGTSRPVPPSLIHGVTVPARSARLLDAMSDYGD' A
#
# COMPACT_ATOMS: atom_id res chain seq x y z
N MET A 1 20.30 2.21 -8.63
CA MET A 1 19.06 1.40 -8.62
C MET A 1 18.02 2.20 -9.40
N THR A 2 17.78 1.85 -10.66
CA THR A 2 16.79 2.55 -11.50
C THR A 2 15.43 1.91 -11.26
N ASN A 3 14.44 2.70 -10.85
CA ASN A 3 13.07 2.21 -10.73
C ASN A 3 12.49 1.92 -12.13
N PRO A 4 11.84 0.77 -12.34
CA PRO A 4 11.15 0.50 -13.59
C PRO A 4 9.99 1.48 -13.75
N ARG A 5 9.91 2.12 -14.92
CA ARG A 5 8.75 2.94 -15.27
C ARG A 5 7.60 2.01 -15.65
N VAL A 6 6.60 1.91 -14.79
CA VAL A 6 5.34 1.22 -15.09
C VAL A 6 4.43 2.23 -15.78
N ASN A 7 4.14 2.00 -17.06
CA ASN A 7 3.09 2.73 -17.77
C ASN A 7 1.75 2.14 -17.35
N PHE A 8 1.15 2.71 -16.31
CA PHE A 8 -0.21 2.36 -15.92
C PHE A 8 -1.20 3.06 -16.86
N THR A 9 -2.00 2.27 -17.57
CA THR A 9 -3.21 2.80 -18.22
C THR A 9 -4.34 2.65 -17.20
N PRO A 10 -4.92 3.75 -16.69
CA PRO A 10 -6.04 3.63 -15.78
C PRO A 10 -7.21 2.92 -16.49
N PRO A 11 -7.91 2.00 -15.81
CA PRO A 11 -9.13 1.43 -16.37
C PRO A 11 -10.11 2.56 -16.71
N ALA A 12 -10.78 2.42 -17.85
CA ALA A 12 -11.58 3.47 -18.50
C ALA A 12 -12.84 3.90 -17.73
N ASP A 13 -13.07 3.38 -16.52
CA ASP A 13 -14.24 3.69 -15.72
C ASP A 13 -13.87 3.72 -14.23
N LEU A 14 -13.41 4.88 -13.76
CA LEU A 14 -13.26 5.17 -12.33
C LEU A 14 -14.55 5.81 -11.77
N GLU A 15 -15.61 5.90 -12.56
CA GLU A 15 -16.91 6.50 -12.23
C GLU A 15 -17.90 5.48 -11.62
N GLY A 16 -17.36 4.42 -11.01
CA GLY A 16 -18.13 3.36 -10.36
C GLY A 16 -18.37 3.64 -8.88
N ASP A 17 -19.60 3.42 -8.40
CA ASP A 17 -19.95 3.45 -6.97
C ASP A 17 -19.05 2.52 -6.14
N LEU A 18 -18.86 2.82 -4.85
CA LEU A 18 -18.01 2.05 -3.93
C LEU A 18 -18.39 0.56 -3.87
N ALA A 19 -19.68 0.23 -4.10
CA ALA A 19 -20.14 -1.14 -4.20
C ALA A 19 -19.51 -1.89 -5.38
N VAL A 20 -19.36 -1.22 -6.53
CA VAL A 20 -18.72 -1.78 -7.74
C VAL A 20 -17.25 -2.05 -7.47
N LEU A 21 -16.55 -1.07 -6.89
CA LEU A 21 -15.13 -1.20 -6.52
C LEU A 21 -14.89 -2.39 -5.57
N ARG A 22 -15.73 -2.55 -4.55
CA ARG A 22 -15.65 -3.71 -3.64
C ARG A 22 -15.83 -5.04 -4.38
N GLY A 23 -16.74 -5.08 -5.35
CA GLY A 23 -16.94 -6.23 -6.22
C GLY A 23 -15.72 -6.55 -7.09
N ASP A 24 -15.04 -5.53 -7.63
CA ASP A 24 -13.79 -5.69 -8.37
C ASP A 24 -12.66 -6.22 -7.49
N CYS A 25 -12.49 -5.67 -6.29
CA CYS A 25 -11.50 -6.18 -5.32
C CYS A 25 -11.74 -7.65 -4.99
N ALA A 26 -12.99 -8.05 -4.76
CA ALA A 26 -13.34 -9.45 -4.49
C ALA A 26 -13.03 -10.38 -5.67
N ARG A 27 -13.27 -9.94 -6.91
CA ARG A 27 -12.89 -10.68 -8.13
C ARG A 27 -11.38 -10.84 -8.26
N MET A 28 -10.60 -9.85 -7.84
CA MET A 28 -9.14 -9.90 -7.90
C MET A 28 -8.50 -10.71 -6.77
N ALA A 29 -9.12 -10.77 -5.60
CA ALA A 29 -8.56 -11.40 -4.41
C ALA A 29 -7.99 -12.82 -4.61
N PRO A 30 -8.63 -13.74 -5.37
CA PRO A 30 -8.09 -15.08 -5.61
C PRO A 30 -6.77 -15.11 -6.39
N HIS A 31 -6.43 -14.04 -7.10
CA HIS A 31 -5.18 -13.94 -7.88
C HIS A 31 -3.99 -13.46 -7.04
N TRP A 32 -4.24 -13.04 -5.80
CA TRP A 32 -3.17 -12.64 -4.88
C TRP A 32 -2.80 -13.80 -3.97
N VAL A 33 -1.57 -14.29 -4.15
CA VAL A 33 -0.98 -15.26 -3.23
C VAL A 33 -0.70 -14.53 -1.92
N VAL A 34 -1.51 -14.80 -0.89
CA VAL A 34 -1.20 -14.40 0.47
C VAL A 34 -0.27 -15.47 1.04
N PRO A 35 0.99 -15.12 1.37
CA PRO A 35 1.86 -16.06 2.07
C PRO A 35 1.18 -16.48 3.37
N GLU A 36 1.36 -17.73 3.81
CA GLU A 36 0.94 -18.12 5.16
C GLU A 36 1.68 -17.24 6.18
N HIS A 37 0.94 -16.38 6.89
CA HIS A 37 1.51 -15.54 7.92
C HIS A 37 1.72 -16.40 9.17
N GLY A 38 2.96 -16.82 9.39
CA GLY A 38 3.36 -17.42 10.66
C GLY A 38 3.10 -16.45 11.82
N THR A 39 2.92 -16.99 13.03
CA THR A 39 2.82 -16.19 14.25
C THR A 39 4.04 -15.26 14.36
N SER A 40 3.81 -13.95 14.39
CA SER A 40 4.89 -12.97 14.53
C SER A 40 5.58 -13.19 15.88
N ARG A 41 6.88 -13.52 15.83
CA ARG A 41 7.70 -13.66 17.04
C ARG A 41 8.24 -12.28 17.42
N PRO A 42 8.26 -11.90 18.71
CA PRO A 42 8.94 -10.70 19.15
C PRO A 42 10.39 -10.68 18.63
N VAL A 43 10.75 -9.62 17.91
CA VAL A 43 12.12 -9.39 17.48
C VAL A 43 12.82 -8.46 18.49
N PRO A 44 14.10 -8.71 18.80
CA PRO A 44 14.85 -7.78 19.64
C PRO A 44 14.88 -6.39 19.00
N PRO A 45 14.76 -5.30 19.78
CA PRO A 45 14.74 -3.94 19.25
C PRO A 45 15.95 -3.58 18.38
N SER A 46 17.10 -4.22 18.60
CA SER A 46 18.31 -4.06 17.78
C SER A 46 18.14 -4.47 16.32
N LEU A 47 17.14 -5.30 16.00
CA LEU A 47 16.80 -5.71 14.62
C LEU A 47 15.73 -4.82 13.98
N ILE A 48 15.09 -3.94 14.75
CA ILE A 48 14.18 -2.93 14.22
C ILE A 48 15.04 -1.79 13.72
N HIS A 49 15.44 -1.87 12.45
CA HIS A 49 16.10 -0.75 11.79
C HIS A 49 15.04 0.32 11.50
N GLY A 50 15.18 1.47 12.15
CA GLY A 50 14.30 2.61 11.90
C GLY A 50 14.40 3.08 10.45
N VAL A 51 13.27 3.50 9.87
CA VAL A 51 13.24 4.17 8.57
C VAL A 51 13.45 5.66 8.82
N THR A 52 14.49 6.25 8.21
CA THR A 52 14.66 7.70 8.21
C THR A 52 13.96 8.28 6.99
N VAL A 53 12.91 9.05 7.22
CA VAL A 53 12.17 9.74 6.14
C VAL A 53 12.73 11.16 5.99
N PRO A 54 13.19 11.57 4.78
CA PRO A 54 13.64 12.94 4.56
C PRO A 54 12.51 13.95 4.80
N ALA A 55 12.84 15.12 5.37
CA ALA A 55 11.85 16.15 5.72
C ALA A 55 10.97 16.60 4.54
N ARG A 56 11.49 16.58 3.31
CA ARG A 56 10.72 16.89 2.10
C ARG A 56 9.58 15.89 1.87
N SER A 57 9.83 14.61 2.14
CA SER A 57 8.85 13.53 2.00
C SER A 57 7.85 13.54 3.15
N ALA A 58 8.28 13.86 4.38
CA ALA A 58 7.39 14.00 5.53
C ALA A 58 6.30 15.05 5.30
N ARG A 59 6.65 16.20 4.69
CA ARG A 59 5.68 17.26 4.35
C ARG A 59 4.60 16.81 3.35
N LEU A 60 4.86 15.80 2.52
CA LEU A 60 3.84 15.23 1.64
C LEU A 60 2.85 14.38 2.44
N LEU A 61 3.30 13.72 3.51
CA LEU A 61 2.45 12.95 4.41
C LEU A 61 1.61 13.86 5.31
N ASP A 62 2.17 14.99 5.78
CA ASP A 62 1.42 16.00 6.54
C ASP A 62 0.19 16.50 5.76
N ALA A 63 0.30 16.59 4.43
CA ALA A 63 -0.80 16.99 3.54
C ALA A 63 -1.83 15.88 3.25
N MET A 64 -1.60 14.65 3.73
CA MET A 64 -2.50 13.49 3.62
C MET A 64 -3.10 13.15 4.98
N SER A 65 -3.59 14.17 5.69
CA SER A 65 -4.14 14.05 7.05
C SER A 65 -5.36 13.12 7.16
N ASP A 66 -6.01 12.82 6.03
CA ASP A 66 -7.21 11.97 5.95
C ASP A 66 -6.93 10.48 6.26
N TYR A 67 -5.68 10.07 6.43
CA TYR A 67 -5.26 8.67 6.56
C TYR A 67 -4.76 8.27 7.97
N GLY A 68 -4.96 9.09 9.00
CA GLY A 68 -4.27 8.91 10.30
C GLY A 68 -5.08 9.11 11.59
N ASP A 69 -6.41 9.24 11.54
CA ASP A 69 -7.29 9.19 12.72
C ASP A 69 -8.04 7.84 12.78
#